data_AF-A0A850E0M3-F1
#
_entry.id   AF-A0A850E0M3-F1
#
_cell.length_a   1.000
_cell.length_b   1.000
_cell.length_c   1.000
_cell.angle_alpha   90.00
_cell.angle_beta   90.00
_cell.angle_gamma   90.00
#
_symmetry.space_group_name_H-M   'P 1'
#
loop_
_entity.id
_entity.type
_entity.pdbx_description
1 polymer ?
#
loop_
_entity_poly.entity_id
_entity_poly.type
_entity_poly.pdbx_seq_one_letter_code
_entity_poly.pdbx_strand_id
1 'polypeptide(L)'
;LQAGAPQTVRSRLAGLLWTARPRVWIALGAAATIAVAFAAGTLVGTARDQPAAGPSTTPTPGTVTLEELLDMPQTYADQLPGPVEAPVSLRTTRLVFTNRALDGSAFETPWNVWAGIGTDRSTICLVATANRLESTTACYPREEALHGSVSLSAQSMSGTLTLTLRGGGVQGTVTNEN
;
A
#
# COMPACT_ATOMS: atom_id res chain seq x y z
N LEU A 1 -61.51 -17.91 38.40
CA LEU A 1 -62.06 -16.81 37.57
C LEU A 1 -61.14 -15.61 37.74
N GLN A 2 -60.81 -14.97 36.61
CA GLN A 2 -59.73 -13.99 36.40
C GLN A 2 -59.87 -12.66 37.16
N ALA A 3 -58.74 -11.93 37.19
CA ALA A 3 -58.53 -10.47 37.06
C ALA A 3 -57.60 -9.98 38.18
N GLY A 4 -56.58 -9.15 37.99
CA GLY A 4 -56.08 -8.36 36.87
C GLY A 4 -54.83 -7.62 37.39
N ALA A 5 -53.96 -7.19 36.47
CA ALA A 5 -52.69 -6.46 36.63
C ALA A 5 -52.84 -5.16 37.50
N PRO A 6 -51.81 -4.32 37.83
CA PRO A 6 -50.52 -4.14 37.11
C PRO A 6 -49.31 -3.66 37.96
N GLN A 7 -48.24 -3.21 37.26
CA GLN A 7 -47.17 -2.26 37.68
C GLN A 7 -45.95 -2.92 38.34
N THR A 8 -44.69 -2.67 37.96
CA THR A 8 -44.06 -1.42 37.52
C THR A 8 -42.66 -1.77 37.00
N VAL A 9 -42.31 -1.44 35.76
CA VAL A 9 -40.89 -1.34 35.37
C VAL A 9 -40.65 0.06 34.85
N ARG A 10 -40.07 0.86 35.74
CA ARG A 10 -39.58 2.20 35.48
C ARG A 10 -38.07 2.07 35.32
N SER A 11 -37.56 2.35 34.12
CA SER A 11 -36.19 2.84 34.00
C SER A 11 -36.10 3.80 32.82
N ARG A 12 -35.73 5.01 33.19
CA ARG A 12 -35.45 6.15 32.33
C ARG A 12 -34.04 5.94 31.78
N LEU A 13 -33.88 6.03 30.47
CA LEU A 13 -32.62 6.48 29.89
C LEU A 13 -32.95 7.56 28.86
N ALA A 14 -32.72 8.79 29.30
CA ALA A 14 -32.56 9.94 28.44
C ALA A 14 -31.21 9.80 27.73
N GLY A 15 -31.21 9.86 26.41
CA GLY A 15 -30.02 9.76 25.57
C GLY A 15 -30.25 10.54 24.29
N LEU A 16 -29.89 11.81 24.36
CA LEU A 16 -29.91 12.82 23.31
C LEU A 16 -29.01 12.39 22.14
N LEU A 17 -29.58 12.15 20.95
CA LEU A 17 -28.95 12.29 19.63
C LEU A 17 -30.10 12.49 18.62
N TRP A 18 -30.67 13.69 18.46
CA TRP A 18 -30.15 14.73 17.57
C TRP A 18 -29.36 14.16 16.39
N THR A 19 -30.03 13.94 15.25
CA THR A 19 -30.07 14.95 14.17
C THR A 19 -30.98 14.45 13.03
N ALA A 20 -31.82 15.38 12.59
CA ALA A 20 -32.77 15.20 11.50
C ALA A 20 -32.04 14.93 10.17
N ARG A 21 -32.52 13.94 9.42
CA ARG A 21 -32.32 13.90 7.97
C ARG A 21 -33.06 15.07 7.35
N PRO A 22 -32.41 15.88 6.49
CA PRO A 22 -33.06 16.14 5.21
C PRO A 22 -32.10 16.22 4.00
N ARG A 23 -32.57 15.57 2.93
CA ARG A 23 -32.61 16.04 1.53
C ARG A 23 -31.31 16.49 0.86
N VAL A 24 -30.78 15.52 0.09
CA VAL A 24 -30.21 15.63 -1.26
C VAL A 24 -30.45 16.97 -1.96
N TRP A 25 -29.35 17.62 -2.35
CA TRP A 25 -29.28 18.48 -3.53
C TRP A 25 -28.08 18.07 -4.38
N ILE A 26 -28.40 17.72 -5.63
CA ILE A 26 -27.46 17.43 -6.71
C ILE A 26 -26.97 18.78 -7.22
N ALA A 27 -25.67 19.05 -7.05
CA ALA A 27 -25.00 20.16 -7.71
C ALA A 27 -24.05 19.59 -8.78
N LEU A 28 -24.56 19.67 -10.01
CA LEU A 28 -23.88 19.47 -11.28
C LEU A 28 -22.61 20.34 -11.35
N GLY A 29 -21.44 19.71 -11.52
CA GLY A 29 -20.14 20.42 -11.48
C GLY A 29 -19.17 19.94 -12.55
N ALA A 30 -19.23 20.60 -13.72
CA ALA A 30 -18.22 20.81 -14.75
C ALA A 30 -17.28 19.64 -15.15
N ALA A 31 -17.47 19.15 -16.37
CA ALA A 31 -16.48 18.40 -17.13
C ALA A 31 -15.25 19.29 -17.43
N ALA A 32 -14.08 18.88 -16.93
CA ALA A 32 -12.80 19.43 -17.35
C ALA A 32 -12.17 18.48 -18.37
N THR A 33 -12.30 18.79 -19.66
CA THR A 33 -11.55 18.14 -20.74
C THR A 33 -10.11 18.63 -20.69
N ILE A 34 -9.18 17.79 -20.21
CA ILE A 34 -7.75 18.05 -20.34
C ILE A 34 -7.34 17.62 -21.75
N ALA A 35 -7.20 18.59 -22.65
CA ALA A 35 -6.64 18.40 -23.98
C ALA A 35 -5.13 18.09 -23.87
N VAL A 36 -4.70 16.96 -24.42
CA VAL A 36 -3.27 16.64 -24.56
C VAL A 36 -2.76 17.36 -25.82
N ALA A 37 -2.01 18.44 -25.62
CA ALA A 37 -1.26 19.08 -26.69
C ALA A 37 0.14 18.44 -26.79
N PHE A 38 0.35 17.61 -27.80
CA PHE A 38 1.69 17.14 -28.18
C PHE A 38 2.44 18.29 -28.87
N ALA A 39 3.24 19.03 -28.11
CA ALA A 39 4.20 19.97 -28.66
C ALA A 39 5.52 19.22 -28.94
N ALA A 40 5.73 18.87 -30.21
CA ALA A 40 7.05 18.50 -30.70
C ALA A 40 7.90 19.78 -30.82
N GLY A 41 8.73 20.04 -29.81
CA GLY A 41 9.69 21.15 -29.80
C GLY A 41 11.12 20.61 -29.83
N THR A 42 11.77 20.71 -30.98
CA THR A 42 13.22 20.49 -31.13
C THR A 42 13.98 21.65 -30.48
N LEU A 43 14.66 21.39 -29.37
CA LEU A 43 15.70 22.27 -28.83
C LEU A 43 17.02 21.50 -28.79
N VAL A 44 17.95 21.90 -29.65
CA VAL A 44 19.36 21.50 -29.65
C VAL A 44 20.11 22.51 -28.78
N GLY A 45 20.77 22.07 -27.71
CA GLY A 45 21.59 22.99 -26.90
C GLY A 45 22.18 22.43 -25.60
N THR A 46 23.38 21.85 -25.72
CA THR A 46 24.51 21.86 -24.77
C THR A 46 24.44 21.12 -23.42
N ALA A 47 25.07 19.95 -23.41
CA ALA A 47 25.97 19.38 -22.38
C ALA A 47 25.51 19.31 -20.90
N ARG A 48 25.08 18.11 -20.47
CA ARG A 48 25.51 17.47 -19.22
C ARG A 48 25.51 15.95 -19.43
N ASP A 49 26.56 15.29 -18.94
CA ASP A 49 26.81 13.85 -19.08
C ASP A 49 25.60 12.98 -18.70
N GLN A 50 25.23 12.10 -19.61
CA GLN A 50 24.32 10.98 -19.37
C GLN A 50 25.13 9.71 -19.17
N PRO A 51 25.10 9.10 -17.98
CA PRO A 51 25.36 7.68 -17.86
C PRO A 51 24.09 6.89 -18.24
N ALA A 52 24.33 5.79 -18.94
CA ALA A 52 23.35 4.93 -19.58
C ALA A 52 22.18 4.52 -18.68
N ALA A 53 20.98 4.53 -19.26
CA ALA A 53 19.80 3.86 -18.72
C ALA A 53 20.09 2.37 -18.51
N GLY A 54 20.34 1.97 -17.27
CA GLY A 54 20.22 0.58 -16.84
C GLY A 54 18.75 0.21 -16.65
N PRO A 55 18.39 -1.08 -16.72
CA PRO A 55 17.02 -1.52 -16.43
C PRO A 55 16.68 -1.17 -14.98
N SER A 56 15.88 -0.12 -14.78
CA SER A 56 15.37 0.31 -13.49
C SER A 56 14.06 -0.42 -13.23
N THR A 57 14.05 -1.33 -12.27
CA THR A 57 12.82 -1.90 -11.71
C THR A 57 12.33 -1.06 -10.53
N THR A 58 12.32 0.26 -10.70
CA THR A 58 11.38 1.07 -9.93
C THR A 58 10.05 0.91 -10.66
N PRO A 59 9.05 0.18 -10.14
CA PRO A 59 7.73 0.20 -10.76
C PRO A 59 7.30 1.65 -10.79
N THR A 60 7.26 2.21 -12.01
CA THR A 60 6.67 3.51 -12.25
C THR A 60 5.26 3.43 -11.66
N PRO A 61 4.82 4.42 -10.85
CA PRO A 61 3.47 4.41 -10.30
C PRO A 61 2.46 4.17 -11.42
N GLY A 62 1.84 2.98 -11.42
CA GLY A 62 0.82 2.58 -12.41
C GLY A 62 1.28 1.74 -13.61
N THR A 63 2.51 1.19 -13.67
CA THR A 63 2.94 0.40 -14.85
C THR A 63 2.98 -1.12 -14.67
N VAL A 64 3.07 -1.62 -13.44
CA VAL A 64 2.91 -3.06 -13.15
C VAL A 64 2.03 -3.21 -11.93
N THR A 65 0.92 -3.94 -12.06
CA THR A 65 0.00 -4.17 -10.94
C THR A 65 0.52 -5.29 -10.03
N LEU A 66 0.06 -5.33 -8.79
CA LEU A 66 0.42 -6.38 -7.85
C LEU A 66 0.05 -7.77 -8.37
N GLU A 67 -1.07 -7.90 -9.08
CA GLU A 67 -1.48 -9.12 -9.77
C GLU A 67 -0.42 -9.58 -10.77
N GLU A 68 0.01 -8.66 -11.64
CA GLU A 68 1.00 -8.96 -12.67
C GLU A 68 2.36 -9.31 -12.06
N LEU A 69 2.78 -8.62 -10.99
CA LEU A 69 3.99 -8.98 -10.24
C LEU A 69 3.92 -10.38 -9.63
N LEU A 70 2.76 -10.76 -9.07
CA LEU A 70 2.57 -12.08 -8.45
C LEU A 70 2.55 -13.21 -9.49
N ASP A 71 2.12 -12.94 -10.71
CA ASP A 71 2.09 -13.90 -11.82
C ASP A 71 3.47 -14.08 -12.51
N MET A 72 4.38 -13.10 -12.39
CA MET A 72 5.74 -13.22 -12.93
C MET A 72 6.56 -14.31 -12.24
N PRO A 73 7.51 -14.99 -12.94
CA PRO A 73 8.45 -15.91 -12.32
C PRO A 73 9.27 -15.24 -11.20
N GLN A 74 9.50 -15.97 -10.11
CA GLN A 74 10.27 -15.48 -8.98
C GLN A 74 11.77 -15.35 -9.32
N THR A 75 12.36 -14.23 -8.91
CA THR A 75 13.82 -13.98 -8.95
C THR A 75 14.45 -14.12 -7.57
N TYR A 76 15.77 -13.98 -7.47
CA TYR A 76 16.46 -14.02 -6.18
C TYR A 76 16.04 -12.88 -5.23
N ALA A 77 15.74 -11.69 -5.76
CA ALA A 77 15.33 -10.53 -4.96
C ALA A 77 13.96 -10.71 -4.27
N ASP A 78 13.16 -11.63 -4.80
CA ASP A 78 11.82 -11.94 -4.33
C ASP A 78 11.79 -12.91 -3.15
N GLN A 79 12.94 -13.49 -2.79
CA GLN A 79 13.06 -14.37 -1.64
C GLN A 79 13.15 -13.54 -0.36
N LEU A 80 12.33 -13.89 0.64
CA LEU A 80 12.48 -13.31 1.96
C LEU A 80 13.87 -13.65 2.53
N PRO A 81 14.53 -12.72 3.24
CA PRO A 81 15.76 -13.02 3.95
C PRO A 81 15.56 -14.19 4.92
N GLY A 82 16.55 -15.08 5.02
CA GLY A 82 16.43 -16.30 5.83
C GLY A 82 15.95 -16.10 7.27
N PRO A 83 16.39 -15.05 8.00
CA PRO A 83 15.91 -14.78 9.37
C PRO A 83 14.50 -14.20 9.47
N VAL A 84 13.90 -13.75 8.36
CA VAL A 84 12.58 -13.10 8.37
C VAL A 84 11.49 -14.17 8.25
N GLU A 85 10.74 -14.34 9.34
CA GLU A 85 9.55 -15.19 9.37
C GLU A 85 8.30 -14.40 9.02
N ALA A 86 7.51 -14.91 8.08
CA ALA A 86 6.23 -14.31 7.70
C ALA A 86 5.18 -15.38 7.34
N PRO A 87 3.89 -15.12 7.60
CA PRO A 87 2.77 -16.01 7.29
C PRO A 87 2.43 -16.04 5.78
N VAL A 88 3.44 -16.27 4.93
CA VAL A 88 3.30 -16.36 3.47
C VAL A 88 3.60 -17.78 2.98
N SER A 89 2.91 -18.18 1.92
CA SER A 89 3.17 -19.42 1.22
C SER A 89 4.54 -19.38 0.52
N LEU A 90 5.26 -20.50 0.57
CA LEU A 90 6.58 -20.62 -0.05
C LEU A 90 6.53 -20.27 -1.55
N ARG A 91 7.56 -19.55 -2.02
CA ARG A 91 7.75 -19.16 -3.44
C ARG A 91 6.67 -18.25 -4.02
N THR A 92 5.81 -17.66 -3.17
CA THR A 92 4.77 -16.72 -3.60
C THR A 92 5.15 -15.25 -3.40
N THR A 93 6.26 -14.98 -2.71
CA THR A 93 6.71 -13.64 -2.39
C THR A 93 7.30 -12.95 -3.61
N ARG A 94 7.07 -11.65 -3.73
CA ARG A 94 7.60 -10.73 -4.75
C ARG A 94 8.05 -9.44 -4.09
N LEU A 95 9.22 -8.93 -4.47
CA LEU A 95 9.70 -7.63 -4.01
C LEU A 95 8.87 -6.55 -4.70
N VAL A 96 8.06 -5.83 -3.92
CA VAL A 96 7.15 -4.81 -4.44
C VAL A 96 7.69 -3.39 -4.22
N PHE A 97 8.62 -3.22 -3.28
CA PHE A 97 9.24 -1.92 -3.00
C PHE A 97 10.66 -2.10 -2.43
N THR A 98 11.56 -1.22 -2.86
CA THR A 98 12.87 -0.99 -2.23
C THR A 98 13.29 0.46 -2.41
N ASN A 99 13.83 1.09 -1.38
CA ASN A 99 14.47 2.42 -1.46
C ASN A 99 16.00 2.32 -1.38
N ARG A 100 16.57 1.12 -1.58
CA ARG A 100 18.02 0.96 -1.57
C ARG A 100 18.62 1.62 -2.80
N ALA A 101 19.55 2.56 -2.56
CA ALA A 101 20.30 3.19 -3.62
C ALA A 101 21.19 2.15 -4.34
N LEU A 102 21.18 2.18 -5.68
CA LEU A 102 21.95 1.24 -6.52
C LEU A 102 23.44 1.58 -6.56
N ASP A 103 23.78 2.84 -6.27
CA ASP A 103 25.15 3.38 -6.26
C ASP A 103 25.84 3.24 -4.89
N GLY A 104 25.17 2.63 -3.92
CA GLY A 104 25.70 2.47 -2.56
C GLY A 104 25.63 3.73 -1.69
N SER A 105 25.03 4.82 -2.16
CA SER A 105 24.80 6.01 -1.35
C SER A 105 23.57 5.81 -0.44
N ALA A 106 23.78 5.24 0.75
CA ALA A 106 22.71 5.03 1.71
C ALA A 106 22.63 6.20 2.70
N PHE A 107 21.94 7.28 2.32
CA PHE A 107 21.53 8.34 3.27
C PHE A 107 20.18 8.05 3.94
N GLU A 108 19.46 7.02 3.50
CA GLU A 108 18.14 6.63 4.01
C GLU A 108 18.14 5.23 4.60
N THR A 109 17.19 4.98 5.51
CA THR A 109 16.92 3.64 6.04
C THR A 109 16.57 2.67 4.90
N PRO A 110 17.27 1.52 4.76
CA PRO A 110 17.21 0.69 3.54
C PRO A 110 16.09 -0.36 3.59
N TRP A 111 14.85 0.10 3.43
CA TRP A 111 13.64 -0.71 3.42
C TRP A 111 13.52 -1.59 2.18
N ASN A 112 13.08 -2.82 2.42
CA ASN A 112 12.54 -3.72 1.41
C ASN A 112 11.14 -4.16 1.83
N VAL A 113 10.23 -4.25 0.88
CA VAL A 113 8.89 -4.81 1.09
C VAL A 113 8.58 -5.88 0.07
N TRP A 114 8.11 -7.02 0.55
CA TRP A 114 7.59 -8.09 -0.27
C TRP A 114 6.08 -8.20 -0.11
N ALA A 115 5.39 -8.56 -1.18
CA ALA A 115 4.03 -9.06 -1.13
C ALA A 115 4.04 -10.56 -1.43
N GLY A 116 3.27 -11.35 -0.69
CA GLY A 116 3.13 -12.78 -0.94
C GLY A 116 1.72 -13.27 -0.64
N ILE A 117 1.37 -14.41 -1.21
CA ILE A 117 0.10 -15.08 -0.87
C ILE A 117 0.24 -15.60 0.56
N GLY A 118 -0.76 -15.35 1.40
CA GLY A 118 -0.75 -15.84 2.78
C GLY A 118 -0.71 -17.36 2.88
N THR A 119 -0.49 -17.88 4.09
CA THR A 119 -0.74 -19.31 4.38
C THR A 119 -2.21 -19.67 4.13
N ASP A 120 -3.13 -18.73 4.41
CA ASP A 120 -4.46 -18.72 3.82
C ASP A 120 -4.42 -18.01 2.46
N ARG A 121 -4.76 -18.76 1.40
CA ARG A 121 -4.76 -18.29 0.01
C ARG A 121 -5.75 -17.15 -0.26
N SER A 122 -6.70 -16.92 0.66
CA SER A 122 -7.64 -15.79 0.62
C SER A 122 -6.99 -14.45 0.97
N THR A 123 -5.72 -14.44 1.41
CA THR A 123 -5.01 -13.25 1.86
C THR A 123 -3.75 -12.97 1.06
N ILE A 124 -3.37 -11.69 1.02
CA ILE A 124 -2.05 -11.23 0.59
C ILE A 124 -1.40 -10.55 1.79
N CYS A 125 -0.17 -10.96 2.11
CA CYS A 125 0.62 -10.38 3.18
C CYS A 125 1.74 -9.52 2.63
N LEU A 126 1.88 -8.33 3.21
CA LEU A 126 3.01 -7.44 3.00
C LEU A 126 4.00 -7.62 4.14
N VAL A 127 5.26 -7.79 3.80
CA VAL A 127 6.36 -8.02 4.74
C VAL A 127 7.41 -6.95 4.51
N ALA A 128 7.61 -6.06 5.47
CA ALA A 128 8.60 -4.98 5.40
C ALA A 128 9.77 -5.25 6.34
N THR A 129 11.00 -4.99 5.90
CA THR A 129 12.20 -5.03 6.74
C THR A 129 13.17 -3.91 6.38
N ALA A 130 13.80 -3.31 7.40
CA ALA A 130 14.91 -2.37 7.22
C ALA A 130 16.28 -3.07 7.32
N ASN A 131 16.39 -4.11 8.15
CA ASN A 131 17.67 -4.72 8.53
C ASN A 131 17.81 -6.19 8.08
N ARG A 132 16.77 -6.78 7.45
CA ARG A 132 16.69 -8.19 7.04
C ARG A 132 16.69 -9.19 8.21
N LEU A 133 16.46 -8.71 9.43
CA LEU A 133 16.39 -9.50 10.65
C LEU A 133 14.99 -9.40 11.26
N GLU A 134 14.52 -8.18 11.45
CA GLU A 134 13.21 -7.88 11.99
C GLU A 134 12.27 -7.51 10.85
N SER A 135 11.01 -7.91 10.97
CA SER A 135 10.00 -7.60 9.97
C SER A 135 8.71 -7.11 10.59
N THR A 136 8.06 -6.17 9.91
CA THR A 136 6.67 -5.82 10.14
C THR A 136 5.83 -6.45 9.05
N THR A 137 4.79 -7.19 9.45
CA THR A 137 3.89 -7.87 8.51
C THR A 137 2.45 -7.42 8.69
N ALA A 138 1.72 -7.22 7.58
CA ALA A 138 0.27 -7.07 7.59
C ALA A 138 -0.36 -7.89 6.46
N CYS A 139 -1.44 -8.61 6.78
CA CYS A 139 -2.17 -9.43 5.81
C CYS A 139 -3.56 -8.85 5.59
N TYR A 140 -3.98 -8.80 4.32
CA TYR A 140 -5.26 -8.25 3.89
C TYR A 140 -6.01 -9.29 3.06
N PRO A 141 -7.35 -9.24 3.01
CA PRO A 141 -8.13 -9.99 2.03
C PRO A 141 -7.59 -9.72 0.62
N ARG A 142 -7.51 -10.77 -0.19
CA ARG A 142 -6.93 -10.73 -1.53
C ARG A 142 -7.55 -9.62 -2.38
N GLU A 143 -8.88 -9.54 -2.42
CA GLU A 143 -9.61 -8.51 -3.17
C GLU A 143 -9.28 -7.08 -2.72
N GLU A 144 -9.09 -6.86 -1.41
CA GLU A 144 -8.73 -5.54 -0.87
C GLU A 144 -7.28 -5.15 -1.22
N ALA A 145 -6.35 -6.11 -1.20
CA ALA A 145 -4.96 -5.88 -1.56
C ALA A 145 -4.77 -5.64 -3.07
N LEU A 146 -5.53 -6.35 -3.90
CA LEU A 146 -5.48 -6.31 -5.35
C LEU A 146 -6.24 -5.11 -5.94
N HIS A 147 -7.45 -4.85 -5.46
CA HIS A 147 -8.34 -3.86 -6.09
C HIS A 147 -8.74 -2.72 -5.16
N GLY A 148 -8.50 -2.87 -3.85
CA GLY A 148 -8.82 -1.87 -2.84
C GLY A 148 -7.69 -0.88 -2.58
N SER A 149 -7.68 -0.34 -1.36
CA SER A 149 -6.64 0.56 -0.84
C SER A 149 -6.23 0.12 0.55
N VAL A 150 -5.04 -0.46 0.67
CA VAL A 150 -4.49 -0.94 1.97
C VAL A 150 -3.16 -0.26 2.25
N SER A 151 -2.80 -0.12 3.52
CA SER A 151 -1.55 0.55 3.93
C SER A 151 -0.83 -0.20 5.03
N LEU A 152 0.48 -0.38 4.87
CA LEU A 152 1.40 -0.92 5.86
C LEU A 152 2.32 0.20 6.36
N SER A 153 2.41 0.36 7.68
CA SER A 153 3.43 1.20 8.30
C SER A 153 4.40 0.34 9.09
N ALA A 154 5.69 0.53 8.88
CA ALA A 154 6.75 -0.19 9.56
C ALA A 154 7.75 0.80 10.14
N GLN A 155 8.26 0.52 11.34
CA GLN A 155 9.17 1.40 12.06
C GLN A 155 10.48 0.68 12.32
N SER A 156 11.57 1.43 12.29
CA SER A 156 12.91 0.99 12.66
C SER A 156 13.59 2.09 13.49
N MET A 157 14.77 1.82 14.03
CA MET A 157 15.52 2.83 14.80
C MET A 157 15.91 4.07 14.00
N SER A 158 16.02 3.97 12.67
CA SER A 158 16.53 5.03 11.80
C SER A 158 15.47 5.67 10.92
N GLY A 159 14.21 5.20 11.00
CA GLY A 159 13.14 5.73 10.16
C GLY A 159 11.88 4.89 10.13
N THR A 160 10.84 5.49 9.56
CA THR A 160 9.51 4.93 9.35
C THR A 160 9.23 4.79 7.86
N LEU A 161 8.75 3.62 7.47
CA LEU A 161 8.18 3.35 6.16
C LEU A 161 6.65 3.41 6.24
N THR A 162 6.03 4.09 5.28
CA THR A 162 4.60 3.93 4.99
C THR A 162 4.44 3.50 3.54
N LEU A 163 3.84 2.33 3.35
CA LEU A 163 3.50 1.76 2.04
C LEU A 163 1.99 1.78 1.86
N THR A 164 1.51 2.20 0.70
CA THR A 164 0.11 2.10 0.30
C THR A 164 0.01 1.29 -0.98
N LEU A 165 -0.87 0.30 -0.99
CA LEU A 165 -1.33 -0.38 -2.20
C LEU A 165 -2.66 0.22 -2.61
N ARG A 166 -2.81 0.67 -3.86
CA ARG A 166 -4.09 1.18 -4.41
C ARG A 166 -4.34 0.59 -5.79
N GLY A 167 -5.42 -0.18 -5.93
CA GLY A 167 -5.78 -0.82 -7.21
C GLY A 167 -4.62 -1.59 -7.82
N GLY A 168 -3.85 -2.30 -6.99
CA GLY A 168 -2.67 -3.07 -7.40
C GLY A 168 -1.39 -2.23 -7.58
N GLY A 169 -1.48 -0.89 -7.58
CA GLY A 169 -0.30 -0.02 -7.61
C GLY A 169 0.37 0.11 -6.24
N VAL A 170 1.70 0.10 -6.20
CA VAL A 170 2.50 0.21 -4.96
C VAL A 170 3.08 1.62 -4.85
N GLN A 171 2.89 2.27 -3.70
CA GLN A 171 3.51 3.57 -3.38
C GLN A 171 4.13 3.51 -1.99
N GLY A 172 5.39 3.93 -1.86
CA GLY A 172 6.11 3.93 -0.59
C GLY A 172 6.71 5.30 -0.30
N THR A 173 6.60 5.73 0.96
CA THR A 173 7.24 6.93 1.49
C THR A 173 8.07 6.55 2.70
N VAL A 174 9.31 7.02 2.75
CA VAL A 174 10.25 6.79 3.85
C VAL A 174 10.53 8.11 4.54
N THR A 175 10.43 8.12 5.87
CA THR A 175 10.78 9.24 6.72
C THR A 175 11.92 8.80 7.63
N ASN A 176 13.04 9.51 7.65
CA ASN A 176 14.18 9.16 8.50
C ASN A 176 14.14 9.95 9.82
N GLU A 177 14.59 9.30 10.89
CA GLU A 177 14.84 9.94 12.18
C GLU A 177 16.26 10.55 12.09
N ASN A 178 16.37 11.87 12.23
CA ASN A 178 17.61 12.63 12.00
C ASN A 178 18.40 12.87 13.29
#